data_AF-A0A818B5Q3-F1
#
_entry.id   AF-A0A818B5Q3-F1
#
_cell.length_a   1.000
_cell.length_b   1.000
_cell.length_c   1.000
_cell.angle_alpha   90.00
_cell.angle_beta   90.00
_cell.angle_gamma   90.00
#
_symmetry.space_group_name_H-M   'P 1'
#
loop_
_entity.id
_entity.type
_entity.pdbx_description
1 polymer ?
#
loop_
_entity_poly.entity_id
_entity_poly.type
_entity_poly.pdbx_seq_one_letter_code
_entity_poly.pdbx_strand_id
1 'polypeptide(L)'
;MVMRRRTFLKYLVLIPTLWIIAILTFSFRTDSSSIPQINNDIPINVINQIASVPSLVDRIRNVLPFIQHNNDHDHPSEERIKAHEQEREMNAKVQIVAPERNNHHDQNMSGPGEMGNPIRIKKDKLTEDERKKFDEGWKNNAFNQYASDMISVRRTLADVRDPECKKVEFHPNLAETSVIIIFHNEARSVLLRTIWSVLDRSPEHLLKEIILVDDFSDKEHLKKMLEDDIKPMKKVRLLRTDKREGLIRARLMGAVDAKGKALVFLDSHCECAEGWLEPLLDPIARNPKASVVPLIEIIDDGTFEFKATPIEGIQVGGFDWNLIFNWHTTPQREMKRRKNRTDPIRSPTMAGGLFAIDRDWFEQLGMYDPGMDIWGGENLELSFKLWQCGGELLCAPCSHVGHVFRKRSPYSWPKNVNVVRKNTVRLAEVWLDEYKHYYYERINYQLGDYGDISDRLKIRENLQCKPFKWFLDNIYPEQFVPGESLYYGEIRSQGKINVCIDSQEVEDRDRAIIGYPCHGQGGNQYFLYSKNYEVRREEKCLDYPGGHLREPNRIVSMTCHSMQGNQMWFYEDDMIRHASGYCIELSAINYKDICMNTCDPLNPFQKWSWKKRLDKTTNNF
;
A
#
# COMPACT_ATOMS: atom_id res chain seq x y z
N MET A 1 -42.17 26.10 -64.96
CA MET A 1 -43.11 25.22 -64.22
C MET A 1 -42.62 25.06 -62.76
N VAL A 2 -42.49 26.14 -61.98
CA VAL A 2 -43.50 26.78 -61.09
C VAL A 2 -44.02 25.92 -59.90
N MET A 3 -43.46 24.73 -59.62
CA MET A 3 -43.91 23.93 -58.45
C MET A 3 -42.84 23.44 -57.45
N ARG A 4 -41.64 24.03 -57.42
CA ARG A 4 -40.61 23.71 -56.39
C ARG A 4 -40.02 24.88 -55.61
N ARG A 5 -40.54 26.11 -55.77
CA ARG A 5 -40.10 27.30 -55.02
C ARG A 5 -41.03 27.73 -53.86
N ARG A 6 -42.21 27.11 -53.72
CA ARG A 6 -43.20 27.49 -52.67
C ARG A 6 -43.05 26.77 -51.34
N THR A 7 -42.33 25.65 -51.28
CA THR A 7 -42.08 24.90 -50.03
C THR A 7 -40.85 25.42 -49.29
N PHE A 8 -39.79 25.80 -50.00
CA PHE A 8 -38.56 26.33 -49.38
C PHE A 8 -38.78 27.68 -48.68
N LEU A 9 -39.64 28.54 -49.25
CA LEU A 9 -39.96 29.84 -48.66
C LEU A 9 -40.81 29.72 -47.36
N LYS A 10 -41.55 28.63 -47.18
CA LYS A 10 -42.34 28.40 -45.95
C LYS A 10 -41.45 28.08 -44.75
N TYR A 11 -40.38 27.30 -44.96
CA TYR A 11 -39.44 26.96 -43.88
C TYR A 11 -38.53 28.14 -43.49
N LEU A 12 -38.22 29.02 -44.44
CA LEU A 12 -37.36 30.20 -44.21
C LEU A 12 -38.04 31.29 -43.36
N VAL A 13 -39.38 31.28 -43.28
CA VAL A 13 -40.15 32.23 -42.44
C VAL A 13 -40.63 31.59 -41.15
N LEU A 14 -41.02 30.31 -41.16
CA LEU A 14 -41.56 29.63 -39.97
C LEU A 14 -40.54 29.45 -38.84
N ILE A 15 -39.30 29.13 -39.18
CA ILE A 15 -38.26 28.85 -38.17
C ILE A 15 -37.87 30.13 -37.41
N PRO A 16 -37.61 31.28 -38.05
CA PRO A 16 -37.38 32.54 -37.34
C PRO A 16 -38.60 33.01 -36.53
N THR A 17 -39.82 32.85 -37.05
CA THR A 17 -41.02 33.28 -36.31
C THR A 17 -41.27 32.49 -35.03
N LEU A 18 -41.00 31.17 -35.04
CA LEU A 18 -41.13 30.34 -33.83
C LEU A 18 -40.06 30.70 -32.80
N TRP A 19 -38.86 31.06 -33.24
CA TRP A 19 -37.78 31.52 -32.37
C TRP A 19 -38.08 32.89 -31.73
N ILE A 20 -38.65 33.83 -32.51
CA ILE A 20 -39.08 35.14 -32.01
C ILE A 20 -40.24 35.01 -31.02
N ILE A 21 -41.21 34.12 -31.27
CA ILE A 21 -42.31 33.85 -30.33
C ILE A 21 -41.77 33.26 -29.02
N ALA A 22 -40.82 32.33 -29.08
CA ALA A 22 -40.21 31.75 -27.88
C ALA A 22 -39.47 32.81 -27.04
N ILE A 23 -38.70 33.69 -27.68
CA ILE A 23 -38.00 34.79 -27.00
C ILE A 23 -38.99 35.80 -26.40
N LEU A 24 -40.07 36.14 -27.10
CA LEU A 24 -41.11 37.03 -26.57
C LEU A 24 -41.85 36.37 -25.39
N THR A 25 -42.16 35.08 -25.44
CA THR A 25 -42.79 34.38 -24.31
C THR A 25 -41.89 34.25 -23.08
N PHE A 26 -40.56 34.21 -23.28
CA PHE A 26 -39.59 34.23 -22.18
C PHE A 26 -39.29 35.65 -21.67
N SER A 27 -39.45 36.68 -22.51
CA SER A 27 -39.22 38.09 -22.14
C SER A 27 -40.44 38.77 -21.49
N PHE A 28 -41.64 38.20 -21.64
CA PHE A 28 -42.88 38.71 -21.01
C PHE A 28 -43.22 38.05 -19.65
N ARG A 29 -42.28 37.33 -19.04
CA ARG A 29 -42.45 36.76 -17.70
C ARG A 29 -41.40 37.26 -16.71
N THR A 30 -41.17 38.57 -16.74
CA THR A 30 -40.52 39.33 -15.66
C THR A 30 -41.24 40.65 -15.47
N ASP A 31 -41.27 41.10 -14.21
CA ASP A 31 -41.86 42.32 -13.64
C ASP A 31 -43.36 42.28 -13.33
N SER A 32 -43.83 42.74 -12.17
CA SER A 32 -43.21 43.24 -10.94
C SER A 32 -44.33 43.49 -9.94
N SER A 33 -44.07 43.37 -8.63
CA SER A 33 -44.21 44.46 -7.64
C SER A 33 -44.59 43.98 -6.22
N SER A 34 -43.75 44.41 -5.27
CA SER A 34 -44.00 44.76 -3.85
C SER A 34 -44.31 43.68 -2.79
N ILE A 35 -43.24 43.41 -2.03
CA ILE A 35 -43.07 43.02 -0.61
C ILE A 35 -44.32 43.15 0.29
N PRO A 36 -44.63 42.10 1.08
CA PRO A 36 -44.63 42.23 2.54
C PRO A 36 -43.73 41.19 3.22
N GLN A 37 -43.21 41.58 4.39
CA GLN A 37 -42.37 40.83 5.32
C GLN A 37 -42.77 39.35 5.48
N ILE A 38 -41.81 38.44 5.32
CA ILE A 38 -41.96 37.04 5.75
C ILE A 38 -40.97 36.79 6.88
N ASN A 39 -41.53 36.55 8.06
CA ASN A 39 -40.83 36.08 9.24
C ASN A 39 -40.03 34.82 8.91
N ASN A 40 -38.80 34.76 9.44
CA ASN A 40 -37.98 33.56 9.48
C ASN A 40 -38.61 32.52 10.42
N ASP A 41 -39.61 31.78 9.94
CA ASP A 41 -40.00 30.51 10.55
C ASP A 41 -39.95 29.44 9.46
N ILE A 42 -38.78 28.82 9.34
CA ILE A 42 -38.63 27.56 8.60
C ILE A 42 -39.54 26.54 9.31
N PRO A 43 -40.46 25.86 8.61
CA PRO A 43 -41.26 24.82 9.22
C PRO A 43 -40.34 23.77 9.84
N ILE A 44 -40.50 23.51 11.13
CA ILE A 44 -39.75 22.53 11.93
C ILE A 44 -39.70 21.14 11.23
N ASN A 45 -40.64 20.84 10.33
CA ASN A 45 -40.67 19.60 9.55
C ASN A 45 -39.64 19.49 8.41
N VAL A 46 -39.05 20.59 7.92
CA VAL A 46 -37.98 20.52 6.89
C VAL A 46 -36.59 20.39 7.56
N ILE A 47 -36.42 20.98 8.75
CA ILE A 47 -35.21 20.78 9.58
C ILE A 47 -35.17 19.34 10.11
N ASN A 48 -36.33 18.75 10.43
CA ASN A 48 -36.41 17.35 10.87
C ASN A 48 -36.18 16.32 9.75
N GLN A 49 -36.31 16.68 8.46
CA GLN A 49 -35.99 15.78 7.34
C GLN A 49 -34.51 15.83 6.92
N ILE A 50 -33.78 16.89 7.26
CA ILE A 50 -32.31 16.95 7.11
C ILE A 50 -31.61 16.32 8.33
N ALA A 51 -32.30 16.28 9.49
CA ALA A 51 -31.84 15.61 10.70
C ALA A 51 -32.01 14.07 10.70
N SER A 52 -32.60 13.46 9.66
CA SER A 52 -32.89 12.01 9.63
C SER A 52 -31.93 11.18 8.78
N VAL A 53 -30.80 11.74 8.34
CA VAL A 53 -29.68 10.95 7.80
C VAL A 53 -28.76 10.64 8.99
N PRO A 54 -28.59 9.37 9.40
CA PRO A 54 -27.67 9.07 10.49
C PRO A 54 -26.31 9.65 10.14
N SER A 55 -25.68 10.35 11.09
CA SER A 55 -24.34 10.87 10.91
C SER A 55 -23.42 9.72 10.45
N LEU A 56 -22.33 10.01 9.73
CA LEU A 56 -21.36 8.97 9.37
C LEU A 56 -20.94 8.17 10.62
N VAL A 57 -20.88 8.85 11.78
CA VAL A 57 -20.67 8.28 13.11
C VAL A 57 -21.77 7.29 13.54
N ASP A 58 -23.05 7.64 13.37
CA ASP A 58 -24.17 6.75 13.69
C ASP A 58 -24.26 5.57 12.73
N ARG A 59 -23.83 5.74 11.47
CA ARG A 59 -23.69 4.63 10.52
C ARG A 59 -22.54 3.71 10.92
N ILE A 60 -21.36 4.25 11.25
CA ILE A 60 -20.21 3.47 11.74
C ILE A 60 -20.59 2.67 13.01
N ARG A 61 -21.33 3.26 13.95
CA ARG A 61 -21.84 2.56 15.14
C ARG A 61 -22.88 1.48 14.82
N ASN A 62 -23.64 1.63 13.74
CA ASN A 62 -24.74 0.72 13.35
C ASN A 62 -24.36 -0.27 12.23
N VAL A 63 -23.10 -0.34 11.77
CA VAL A 63 -22.69 -1.33 10.76
C VAL A 63 -22.60 -2.72 11.38
N LEU A 64 -23.70 -3.44 11.23
CA LEU A 64 -23.91 -4.90 11.16
C LEU A 64 -23.28 -5.80 12.26
N PRO A 65 -24.05 -6.78 12.78
CA PRO A 65 -23.50 -7.81 13.66
C PRO A 65 -22.44 -8.63 12.90
N PHE A 66 -21.36 -8.96 13.60
CA PHE A 66 -20.31 -9.87 13.13
C PHE A 66 -20.97 -11.22 12.78
N ILE A 67 -21.07 -11.55 11.50
CA ILE A 67 -21.64 -12.81 11.04
C ILE A 67 -20.57 -13.90 11.18
N GLN A 68 -20.87 -14.90 12.02
CA GLN A 68 -20.00 -16.02 12.35
C GLN A 68 -20.29 -17.20 11.42
N HIS A 69 -19.58 -17.35 10.28
CA HIS A 69 -19.83 -18.46 9.34
C HIS A 69 -18.56 -19.11 8.73
N ASN A 70 -18.77 -20.34 8.21
CA ASN A 70 -17.84 -21.48 8.10
C ASN A 70 -17.09 -21.69 6.75
N ASN A 71 -15.99 -22.48 6.84
CA ASN A 71 -14.69 -22.63 6.15
C ASN A 71 -14.35 -21.93 4.80
N ASP A 72 -13.11 -21.39 4.68
CA ASP A 72 -12.10 -21.74 3.65
C ASP A 72 -10.69 -21.15 3.98
N HIS A 73 -9.62 -21.75 3.44
CA HIS A 73 -8.20 -21.35 3.59
C HIS A 73 -7.68 -20.54 2.38
N ASP A 74 -6.47 -19.97 2.52
CA ASP A 74 -5.53 -19.58 1.42
C ASP A 74 -5.47 -18.15 0.84
N HIS A 75 -5.64 -17.08 1.63
CA HIS A 75 -5.05 -15.75 1.30
C HIS A 75 -4.11 -15.14 2.35
N PRO A 76 -4.29 -15.36 3.66
CA PRO A 76 -3.43 -14.73 4.67
C PRO A 76 -1.98 -15.20 4.66
N SER A 77 -1.67 -16.35 4.03
CA SER A 77 -0.31 -16.92 3.96
C SER A 77 0.56 -16.21 2.92
N GLU A 78 0.04 -15.97 1.72
CA GLU A 78 0.81 -15.36 0.61
C GLU A 78 1.24 -13.93 0.90
N GLU A 79 0.36 -13.11 1.45
CA GLU A 79 0.68 -11.73 1.84
C GLU A 79 1.76 -11.70 2.94
N ARG A 80 1.74 -12.68 3.86
CA ARG A 80 2.78 -12.84 4.89
C ARG A 80 4.11 -13.28 4.29
N ILE A 81 4.09 -14.21 3.34
CA ILE A 81 5.29 -14.66 2.63
C ILE A 81 5.90 -13.49 1.86
N LYS A 82 5.09 -12.72 1.12
CA LYS A 82 5.54 -11.53 0.38
C LYS A 82 6.09 -10.45 1.30
N ALA A 83 5.44 -10.17 2.42
CA ALA A 83 5.97 -9.25 3.43
C ALA A 83 7.34 -9.72 3.95
N HIS A 84 7.53 -11.03 4.17
CA HIS A 84 8.82 -11.59 4.60
C HIS A 84 9.89 -11.58 3.49
N GLU A 85 9.52 -11.81 2.23
CA GLU A 85 10.45 -11.67 1.10
C GLU A 85 10.91 -10.22 0.94
N GLN A 86 9.99 -9.26 1.06
CA GLN A 86 10.29 -7.83 1.02
C GLN A 86 11.20 -7.42 2.18
N GLU A 87 10.99 -7.97 3.38
CA GLU A 87 11.88 -7.80 4.53
C GLU A 87 13.31 -8.28 4.21
N ARG A 88 13.46 -9.47 3.59
CA ARG A 88 14.79 -9.98 3.18
C ARG A 88 15.45 -9.06 2.14
N GLU A 89 14.68 -8.55 1.18
CA GLU A 89 15.19 -7.63 0.16
C GLU A 89 15.54 -6.25 0.73
N MET A 90 14.77 -5.73 1.69
CA MET A 90 15.08 -4.50 2.44
C MET A 90 16.32 -4.66 3.33
N ASN A 91 16.48 -5.80 4.01
CA ASN A 91 17.65 -6.11 4.83
C ASN A 91 18.94 -6.29 4.02
N ALA A 92 18.85 -6.57 2.72
CA ALA A 92 20.00 -6.69 1.83
C ALA A 92 20.54 -5.33 1.35
N LYS A 93 19.78 -4.24 1.48
CA LYS A 93 20.20 -2.88 1.12
C LYS A 93 20.81 -2.21 2.34
N VAL A 94 21.92 -1.47 2.15
CA VAL A 94 22.73 -0.86 3.22
C VAL A 94 21.83 -0.02 4.14
N GLN A 95 21.62 -0.49 5.37
CA GLN A 95 20.91 0.25 6.42
C GLN A 95 21.92 1.06 7.24
N ILE A 96 21.56 2.28 7.60
CA ILE A 96 22.36 3.10 8.52
C ILE A 96 22.11 2.55 9.93
N VAL A 97 23.13 1.89 10.47
CA VAL A 97 23.20 1.61 11.90
C VAL A 97 23.63 2.90 12.59
N ALA A 98 23.02 3.19 13.74
CA ALA A 98 23.43 4.30 14.60
C ALA A 98 24.97 4.31 14.77
N PRO A 99 25.65 5.47 14.64
CA PRO A 99 27.09 5.52 14.80
C PRO A 99 27.50 4.96 16.16
N GLU A 100 28.53 4.10 16.17
CA GLU A 100 29.12 3.63 17.42
C GLU A 100 29.63 4.80 18.26
N ARG A 101 29.46 4.70 19.58
CA ARG A 101 29.79 5.73 20.59
C ARG A 101 31.12 6.45 20.28
N ASN A 102 31.06 7.75 20.02
CA ASN A 102 32.20 8.62 20.31
C ASN A 102 32.25 8.85 21.83
N ASN A 103 33.32 8.35 22.45
CA ASN A 103 33.47 8.11 23.89
C ASN A 103 33.51 9.34 24.81
N HIS A 104 32.94 10.49 24.44
CA HIS A 104 33.28 11.73 25.14
C HIS A 104 32.18 12.58 25.79
N HIS A 105 30.86 12.33 25.65
CA HIS A 105 29.91 13.24 26.33
C HIS A 105 28.61 12.74 26.99
N ASP A 106 28.22 11.46 26.95
CA ASP A 106 26.98 11.03 27.64
C ASP A 106 27.15 9.79 28.52
N GLN A 107 27.58 10.01 29.76
CA GLN A 107 27.64 8.95 30.79
C GLN A 107 26.26 8.61 31.38
N ASN A 108 25.19 9.36 31.07
CA ASN A 108 23.83 9.10 31.58
C ASN A 108 22.97 8.18 30.67
N MET A 109 23.45 7.78 29.49
CA MET A 109 22.73 6.89 28.57
C MET A 109 23.36 5.49 28.56
N SER A 110 23.22 4.76 29.66
CA SER A 110 23.71 3.37 29.78
C SER A 110 22.58 2.44 30.21
N GLY A 111 21.86 1.91 29.23
CA GLY A 111 20.80 0.93 29.43
C GLY A 111 20.67 -0.02 28.23
N PRO A 112 20.04 -1.19 28.40
CA PRO A 112 19.81 -2.11 27.29
C PRO A 112 18.99 -1.44 26.18
N GLY A 113 19.50 -1.52 24.95
CA GLY A 113 18.81 -1.01 23.76
C GLY A 113 18.79 0.52 23.58
N GLU A 114 19.49 1.28 24.45
CA GLU A 114 19.65 2.73 24.29
C GLU A 114 20.31 3.10 22.96
N MET A 115 19.98 4.27 22.44
CA MET A 115 20.34 4.75 21.10
C MET A 115 19.86 3.85 19.94
N GLY A 116 18.93 2.93 20.20
CA GLY A 116 18.45 1.95 19.22
C GLY A 116 19.41 0.76 19.00
N ASN A 117 20.39 0.56 19.87
CA ASN A 117 21.36 -0.54 19.74
C ASN A 117 20.72 -1.93 19.94
N PRO A 118 21.29 -3.00 19.34
CA PRO A 118 20.77 -4.36 19.49
C PRO A 118 20.96 -4.91 20.90
N ILE A 119 19.94 -5.61 21.43
CA ILE A 119 20.09 -6.51 22.57
C ILE A 119 20.24 -7.95 22.06
N ARG A 120 21.37 -8.58 22.42
CA ARG A 120 21.66 -9.96 22.03
C ARG A 120 21.45 -10.92 23.20
N ILE A 121 20.27 -11.52 23.26
CA ILE A 121 19.92 -12.53 24.27
C ILE A 121 20.50 -13.89 23.88
N LYS A 122 21.35 -14.46 24.74
CA LYS A 122 21.88 -15.82 24.60
C LYS A 122 20.94 -16.80 25.29
N LYS A 123 20.01 -17.39 24.52
CA LYS A 123 18.94 -18.27 25.03
C LYS A 123 19.46 -19.46 25.86
N ASP A 124 20.62 -20.00 25.48
CA ASP A 124 21.32 -21.09 26.16
C ASP A 124 21.81 -20.73 27.58
N LYS A 125 21.97 -19.44 27.86
CA LYS A 125 22.41 -18.92 29.16
C LYS A 125 21.28 -18.49 30.09
N LEU A 126 20.03 -18.53 29.61
CA LEU A 126 18.87 -18.19 30.42
C LEU A 126 18.56 -19.31 31.42
N THR A 127 18.13 -18.93 32.62
CA THR A 127 17.51 -19.88 33.55
C THR A 127 16.25 -20.49 32.94
N GLU A 128 15.75 -21.58 33.52
CA GLU A 128 14.55 -22.25 33.01
C GLU A 128 13.32 -21.32 32.99
N ASP A 129 13.13 -20.53 34.05
CA ASP A 129 12.03 -19.56 34.15
C ASP A 129 12.16 -18.41 33.14
N GLU A 130 13.38 -17.90 32.92
CA GLU A 130 13.62 -16.86 31.92
C GLU A 130 13.43 -17.38 30.50
N ARG A 131 13.88 -18.60 30.22
CA ARG A 131 13.67 -19.25 28.92
C ARG A 131 12.18 -19.45 28.64
N LYS A 132 11.38 -19.80 29.66
CA LYS A 132 9.92 -19.90 29.52
C LYS A 132 9.30 -18.54 29.16
N LYS A 133 9.68 -17.45 29.85
CA LYS A 133 9.23 -16.09 29.51
C LYS A 133 9.64 -15.67 28.09
N PHE A 134 10.86 -15.99 27.69
CA PHE A 134 11.36 -15.76 26.33
C PHE A 134 10.49 -16.47 25.29
N ASP A 135 10.24 -17.77 25.48
CA ASP A 135 9.47 -18.58 24.53
C ASP A 135 7.98 -18.18 24.50
N GLU A 136 7.38 -17.86 25.64
CA GLU A 136 6.02 -17.33 25.73
C GLU A 136 5.90 -15.96 25.03
N GLY A 137 6.89 -15.09 25.19
CA GLY A 137 6.94 -13.79 24.52
C GLY A 137 6.90 -13.92 22.99
N TRP A 138 7.75 -14.78 22.44
CA TRP A 138 7.74 -15.09 21.00
C TRP A 138 6.43 -15.73 20.56
N LYS A 139 5.88 -16.67 21.34
CA LYS A 139 4.60 -17.33 21.05
C LYS A 139 3.41 -16.36 21.05
N ASN A 140 3.40 -15.40 21.96
CA ASN A 140 2.25 -14.50 22.10
C ASN A 140 2.30 -13.31 21.15
N ASN A 141 3.50 -12.82 20.80
CA ASN A 141 3.62 -11.54 20.08
C ASN A 141 4.33 -11.64 18.73
N ALA A 142 4.95 -12.80 18.42
CA ALA A 142 5.75 -12.99 17.21
C ALA A 142 6.99 -12.07 17.10
N PHE A 143 7.50 -11.60 18.25
CA PHE A 143 8.78 -10.94 18.43
C PHE A 143 9.33 -11.25 19.83
N ASN A 144 10.58 -10.91 20.10
CA ASN A 144 11.26 -11.12 21.37
C ASN A 144 10.78 -10.16 22.47
N GLN A 145 9.60 -10.42 23.04
CA GLN A 145 9.06 -9.63 24.16
C GLN A 145 10.04 -9.59 25.34
N TYR A 146 10.75 -10.68 25.63
CA TYR A 146 11.71 -10.72 26.75
C TYR A 146 12.84 -9.71 26.58
N ALA A 147 13.36 -9.50 25.36
CA ALA A 147 14.28 -8.39 25.09
C ALA A 147 13.59 -7.03 25.23
N SER A 148 12.38 -6.87 24.69
CA SER A 148 11.63 -5.62 24.83
C SER A 148 11.39 -5.23 26.29
N ASP A 149 11.07 -6.17 27.16
CA ASP A 149 10.77 -5.90 28.57
C ASP A 149 12.00 -5.41 29.35
N MET A 150 13.22 -5.62 28.83
CA MET A 150 14.47 -5.06 29.38
C MET A 150 14.79 -3.65 28.87
N ILE A 151 14.19 -3.24 27.76
CA ILE A 151 14.43 -1.94 27.13
C ILE A 151 13.52 -0.91 27.78
N SER A 152 14.11 0.21 28.19
CA SER A 152 13.36 1.37 28.68
C SER A 152 12.21 1.72 27.72
N VAL A 153 11.01 1.92 28.26
CA VAL A 153 9.89 2.45 27.48
C VAL A 153 10.13 3.89 27.00
N ARG A 154 11.18 4.55 27.51
CA ARG A 154 11.64 5.88 27.08
C ARG A 154 13.07 5.84 26.55
N ARG A 155 13.52 4.70 25.99
CA ARG A 155 14.88 4.60 25.42
C ARG A 155 15.14 5.68 24.38
N THR A 156 16.36 6.17 24.31
CA THR A 156 16.82 7.10 23.27
C THR A 156 17.04 6.39 21.93
N LEU A 157 17.01 7.14 20.84
CA LEU A 157 17.35 6.70 19.48
C LEU A 157 18.40 7.64 18.91
N ALA A 158 19.31 7.13 18.08
CA ALA A 158 20.17 8.00 17.30
C ALA A 158 19.36 8.85 16.31
N ASP A 159 19.84 10.07 16.04
CA ASP A 159 19.24 10.93 15.02
C ASP A 159 19.68 10.46 13.63
N VAL A 160 18.85 9.60 13.04
CA VAL A 160 19.07 8.93 11.73
C VAL A 160 18.73 9.80 10.53
N ARG A 161 18.21 11.03 10.73
CA ARG A 161 17.86 11.92 9.63
C ARG A 161 19.08 12.31 8.82
N ASP A 162 18.89 12.40 7.50
CA ASP A 162 19.88 12.97 6.61
C ASP A 162 20.30 14.38 7.06
N PRO A 163 21.59 14.78 6.94
CA PRO A 163 22.04 16.11 7.31
C PRO A 163 21.28 17.27 6.64
N GLU A 164 20.73 17.08 5.44
CA GLU A 164 19.89 18.07 4.77
C GLU A 164 18.50 18.17 5.42
N CYS A 165 17.94 17.06 5.91
CA CYS A 165 16.66 17.05 6.62
C CYS A 165 16.68 17.92 7.88
N LYS A 166 17.83 18.02 8.55
CA LYS A 166 18.02 18.85 9.75
C LYS A 166 17.98 20.37 9.48
N LYS A 167 18.04 20.76 8.20
CA LYS A 167 18.05 22.16 7.75
C LYS A 167 16.75 22.57 7.06
N VAL A 168 15.78 21.66 6.96
CA VAL A 168 14.49 21.95 6.31
C VAL A 168 13.70 22.90 7.17
N GLU A 169 13.22 23.99 6.56
CA GLU A 169 12.26 24.90 7.18
C GLU A 169 10.84 24.47 6.80
N PHE A 170 10.02 24.23 7.82
CA PHE A 170 8.63 23.82 7.65
C PHE A 170 7.69 25.02 7.59
N HIS A 171 6.48 24.80 7.06
CA HIS A 171 5.41 25.78 7.03
C HIS A 171 5.13 26.31 8.45
N PRO A 172 5.01 27.63 8.65
CA PRO A 172 4.94 28.22 10.00
C PRO A 172 3.66 27.82 10.77
N ASN A 173 2.60 27.44 10.05
CA ASN A 173 1.32 27.05 10.62
C ASN A 173 1.07 25.57 10.36
N LEU A 174 1.71 24.69 11.14
CA LEU A 174 1.40 23.26 11.16
C LEU A 174 0.17 23.00 12.04
N ALA A 175 -0.65 22.04 11.65
CA ALA A 175 -1.89 21.71 12.35
C ALA A 175 -1.63 20.97 13.68
N GLU A 176 -2.43 21.28 14.71
CA GLU A 176 -2.55 20.40 15.87
C GLU A 176 -3.05 19.01 15.41
N THR A 177 -2.40 17.94 15.87
CA THR A 177 -2.63 16.56 15.44
C THR A 177 -3.18 15.67 16.55
N SER A 178 -4.10 14.78 16.21
CA SER A 178 -4.44 13.62 17.04
C SER A 178 -3.69 12.39 16.54
N VAL A 179 -2.87 11.79 17.40
CA VAL A 179 -2.21 10.52 17.09
C VAL A 179 -3.12 9.37 17.54
N ILE A 180 -3.46 8.45 16.63
CA ILE A 180 -4.40 7.36 16.88
C ILE A 180 -3.61 6.05 16.81
N ILE A 181 -3.61 5.29 17.91
CA ILE A 181 -2.90 4.01 18.04
C ILE A 181 -3.93 2.92 18.35
N ILE A 182 -4.04 1.95 17.45
CA ILE A 182 -4.97 0.82 17.59
C ILE A 182 -4.16 -0.36 18.12
N PHE A 183 -4.70 -1.07 19.10
CA PHE A 183 -4.05 -2.27 19.64
C PHE A 183 -5.06 -3.35 19.98
N HIS A 184 -4.61 -4.60 19.84
CA HIS A 184 -5.29 -5.79 20.32
C HIS A 184 -4.23 -6.72 20.90
N ASN A 185 -4.32 -7.09 22.17
CA ASN A 185 -3.42 -8.05 22.82
C ASN A 185 -1.91 -7.72 22.71
N GLU A 186 -1.56 -6.44 22.59
CA GLU A 186 -0.17 -6.00 22.42
C GLU A 186 0.68 -6.21 23.70
N ALA A 187 1.99 -6.45 23.52
CA ALA A 187 2.93 -6.44 24.64
C ALA A 187 2.98 -5.06 25.30
N ARG A 188 2.83 -5.02 26.63
CA ARG A 188 2.80 -3.77 27.41
C ARG A 188 4.03 -2.89 27.19
N SER A 189 5.23 -3.47 27.18
CA SER A 189 6.48 -2.72 27.00
C SER A 189 6.53 -1.99 25.67
N VAL A 190 6.09 -2.64 24.60
CA VAL A 190 6.09 -2.11 23.24
C VAL A 190 5.01 -1.04 23.05
N LEU A 191 3.80 -1.28 23.55
CA LEU A 191 2.71 -0.29 23.51
C LEU A 191 3.10 1.00 24.25
N LEU A 192 3.62 0.87 25.47
CA LEU A 192 4.06 2.03 26.26
C LEU A 192 5.24 2.74 25.59
N ARG A 193 6.18 2.00 24.97
CA ARG A 193 7.29 2.61 24.24
C ARG A 193 6.82 3.41 23.03
N THR A 194 5.80 2.93 22.32
CA THR A 194 5.16 3.69 21.24
C THR A 194 4.60 5.01 21.76
N ILE A 195 3.80 4.96 22.83
CA ILE A 195 3.18 6.15 23.45
C ILE A 195 4.24 7.16 23.88
N TRP A 196 5.25 6.70 24.61
CA TRP A 196 6.33 7.57 25.09
C TRP A 196 7.17 8.14 23.94
N SER A 197 7.44 7.38 22.87
CA SER A 197 8.15 7.91 21.71
C SER A 197 7.41 9.09 21.06
N VAL A 198 6.08 9.02 21.00
CA VAL A 198 5.23 10.12 20.50
C VAL A 198 5.28 11.31 21.47
N LEU A 199 5.10 11.07 22.76
CA LEU A 199 5.11 12.14 23.78
C LEU A 199 6.45 12.87 23.86
N ASP A 200 7.56 12.13 23.77
CA ASP A 200 8.90 12.65 23.99
C ASP A 200 9.48 13.35 22.75
N ARG A 201 9.04 12.98 21.54
CA ARG A 201 9.63 13.45 20.26
C ARG A 201 8.65 14.17 19.34
N SER A 202 7.51 14.60 19.86
CA SER A 202 6.58 15.46 19.13
C SER A 202 6.54 16.85 19.78
N PRO A 203 6.62 17.95 19.01
CA PRO A 203 6.49 19.29 19.57
C PRO A 203 5.17 19.44 20.34
N GLU A 204 5.25 20.00 21.56
CA GLU A 204 4.10 20.05 22.48
C GLU A 204 2.90 20.80 21.87
N HIS A 205 3.14 21.84 21.09
CA HIS A 205 2.10 22.65 20.44
C HIS A 205 1.46 21.96 19.23
N LEU A 206 2.07 20.91 18.68
CA LEU A 206 1.51 20.13 17.57
C LEU A 206 0.75 18.91 18.07
N LEU A 207 1.17 18.29 19.18
CA LEU A 207 0.48 17.10 19.70
C LEU A 207 -0.76 17.48 20.52
N LYS A 208 -1.96 17.29 19.95
CA LYS A 208 -3.23 17.58 20.64
C LYS A 208 -3.62 16.51 21.64
N GLU A 209 -3.69 15.27 21.17
CA GLU A 209 -3.92 14.08 21.99
C GLU A 209 -3.33 12.83 21.33
N ILE A 210 -3.18 11.79 22.14
CA ILE A 210 -2.97 10.41 21.72
C ILE A 210 -4.24 9.64 22.07
N ILE A 211 -4.88 9.01 21.09
CA ILE A 211 -6.06 8.17 21.24
C ILE A 211 -5.63 6.72 21.10
N LEU A 212 -5.67 5.99 22.20
CA LEU A 212 -5.49 4.55 22.22
C LEU A 212 -6.85 3.89 21.98
N VAL A 213 -6.95 3.01 20.99
CA VAL A 213 -8.17 2.24 20.71
C VAL A 213 -7.88 0.76 20.99
N ASP A 214 -8.41 0.25 22.10
CA ASP A 214 -8.39 -1.17 22.45
C ASP A 214 -9.47 -1.89 21.64
N ASP A 215 -9.05 -2.65 20.63
CA ASP A 215 -9.92 -3.51 19.83
C ASP A 215 -10.17 -4.84 20.56
N PHE A 216 -10.84 -4.78 21.71
CA PHE A 216 -11.28 -5.92 22.49
C PHE A 216 -10.17 -6.88 22.94
N SER A 217 -9.08 -6.35 23.52
CA SER A 217 -8.01 -7.17 24.10
C SER A 217 -8.51 -8.05 25.25
N ASP A 218 -7.93 -9.23 25.43
CA ASP A 218 -8.21 -10.17 26.52
C ASP A 218 -7.10 -10.26 27.58
N LYS A 219 -5.94 -9.62 27.34
CA LYS A 219 -4.82 -9.66 28.27
C LYS A 219 -5.02 -8.75 29.48
N GLU A 220 -4.80 -9.30 30.67
CA GLU A 220 -4.97 -8.59 31.94
C GLU A 220 -4.12 -7.31 32.03
N HIS A 221 -2.89 -7.34 31.51
CA HIS A 221 -1.99 -6.19 31.53
C HIS A 221 -2.49 -5.00 30.67
N LEU A 222 -3.49 -5.20 29.81
CA LEU A 222 -4.13 -4.16 29.00
C LEU A 222 -5.43 -3.64 29.59
N LYS A 223 -5.84 -4.16 30.76
CA LYS A 223 -7.03 -3.73 31.50
C LYS A 223 -6.64 -2.66 32.50
N LYS A 224 -6.77 -2.96 33.79
CA LYS A 224 -6.55 -1.98 34.85
C LYS A 224 -5.12 -1.46 34.89
N MET A 225 -4.14 -2.33 34.63
CA MET A 225 -2.72 -1.97 34.64
C MET A 225 -2.39 -0.89 33.60
N LEU A 226 -2.86 -1.04 32.36
CA LEU A 226 -2.67 -0.03 31.32
C LEU A 226 -3.35 1.30 31.67
N GLU A 227 -4.56 1.26 32.24
CA GLU A 227 -5.24 2.48 32.69
C GLU A 227 -4.43 3.23 33.74
N ASP A 228 -3.82 2.51 34.67
CA ASP A 228 -2.97 3.10 35.71
C ASP A 228 -1.67 3.68 35.12
N ASP A 229 -1.10 3.04 34.10
CA ASP A 229 0.09 3.53 33.38
C ASP A 229 -0.14 4.84 32.65
N ILE A 230 -1.29 4.96 31.97
CA ILE A 230 -1.60 6.13 31.14
C ILE A 230 -2.27 7.26 31.92
N LYS A 231 -2.83 6.97 33.10
CA LYS A 231 -3.44 7.99 33.99
C LYS A 231 -2.58 9.24 34.22
N PRO A 232 -1.26 9.17 34.45
CA PRO A 232 -0.42 10.36 34.57
C PRO A 232 -0.15 11.09 33.23
N MET A 233 -0.42 10.47 32.08
CA MET A 233 -0.12 11.01 30.76
C MET A 233 -1.27 11.89 30.26
N LYS A 234 -1.21 13.20 30.54
CA LYS A 234 -2.33 14.16 30.32
C LYS A 234 -2.91 14.20 28.90
N LYS A 235 -2.10 13.90 27.88
CA LYS A 235 -2.53 13.93 26.47
C LYS A 235 -3.02 12.58 25.95
N VAL A 236 -2.98 11.53 26.76
CA VAL A 236 -3.36 10.17 26.35
C VAL A 236 -4.77 9.86 26.83
N ARG A 237 -5.60 9.31 25.93
CA ARG A 237 -6.92 8.76 26.27
C ARG A 237 -7.08 7.35 25.71
N LEU A 238 -7.93 6.58 26.37
CA LEU A 238 -8.23 5.20 26.00
C LEU A 238 -9.70 5.07 25.61
N LEU A 239 -9.95 4.52 24.43
CA LEU A 239 -11.23 4.05 23.93
C LEU A 239 -11.20 2.52 23.91
N ARG A 240 -12.30 1.87 24.28
CA ARG A 240 -12.43 0.41 24.23
C ARG A 240 -13.63 0.04 23.38
N THR A 241 -13.48 -0.98 22.55
CA THR A 241 -14.59 -1.58 21.82
C THR A 241 -15.30 -2.62 22.69
N ASP A 242 -16.61 -2.77 22.51
CA ASP A 242 -17.41 -3.78 23.24
C ASP A 242 -17.28 -5.18 22.64
N LYS A 243 -16.81 -5.27 21.40
CA LYS A 243 -16.52 -6.50 20.66
C LYS A 243 -15.28 -6.29 19.79
N ARG A 244 -14.69 -7.37 19.28
CA ARG A 244 -13.57 -7.26 18.33
C ARG A 244 -14.09 -6.77 16.97
N GLU A 245 -13.81 -5.52 16.66
CA GLU A 245 -14.23 -4.83 15.44
C GLU A 245 -13.19 -4.99 14.31
N GLY A 246 -11.91 -5.11 14.67
CA GLY A 246 -10.80 -5.14 13.74
C GLY A 246 -10.13 -3.79 13.52
N LEU A 247 -8.92 -3.81 12.91
CA LEU A 247 -8.08 -2.63 12.69
C LEU A 247 -8.83 -1.51 11.97
N ILE A 248 -9.53 -1.85 10.88
CA ILE A 248 -10.17 -0.86 10.00
C ILE A 248 -11.23 -0.07 10.77
N ARG A 249 -12.15 -0.76 11.44
CA ARG A 249 -13.24 -0.12 12.20
C ARG A 249 -12.74 0.56 13.48
N ALA A 250 -11.74 0.00 14.14
CA ALA A 250 -11.09 0.66 15.28
C ALA A 250 -10.41 1.98 14.87
N ARG A 251 -9.79 2.05 13.68
CA ARG A 251 -9.28 3.31 13.11
C ARG A 251 -10.39 4.32 12.88
N LEU A 252 -11.53 3.90 12.32
CA LEU A 252 -12.68 4.77 12.11
C LEU A 252 -13.20 5.35 13.43
N MET A 253 -13.31 4.53 14.49
CA MET A 253 -13.69 5.01 15.82
C MET A 253 -12.72 6.06 16.35
N GLY A 254 -11.42 5.78 16.31
CA GLY A 254 -10.40 6.74 16.74
C GLY A 254 -10.44 8.05 15.95
N ALA A 255 -10.68 7.97 14.63
CA ALA A 255 -10.77 9.14 13.75
C ALA A 255 -11.99 10.01 14.07
N VAL A 256 -13.14 9.39 14.35
CA VAL A 256 -14.37 10.10 14.71
C VAL A 256 -14.24 10.82 16.06
N ASP A 257 -13.56 10.22 17.04
CA ASP A 257 -13.35 10.80 18.36
C ASP A 257 -12.18 11.82 18.43
N ALA A 258 -11.45 12.00 17.32
CA ALA A 258 -10.29 12.87 17.24
C ALA A 258 -10.63 14.36 17.18
N LYS A 259 -9.83 15.18 17.87
CA LYS A 259 -10.04 16.64 17.98
C LYS A 259 -9.00 17.46 17.23
N GLY A 260 -7.87 16.87 16.85
CA GLY A 260 -6.86 17.48 16.01
C GLY A 260 -7.37 17.75 14.60
N LYS A 261 -6.79 18.75 13.94
CA LYS A 261 -7.09 19.07 12.55
C LYS A 261 -6.42 18.09 11.60
N ALA A 262 -5.24 17.58 11.98
CA ALA A 262 -4.61 16.44 11.34
C ALA A 262 -4.81 15.17 12.17
N LEU A 263 -4.88 14.04 11.48
CA LEU A 263 -4.86 12.70 12.07
C LEU A 263 -3.54 12.05 11.73
N VAL A 264 -2.91 11.39 12.70
CA VAL A 264 -1.74 10.54 12.46
C VAL A 264 -2.03 9.15 13.01
N PHE A 265 -2.04 8.15 12.14
CA PHE A 265 -2.21 6.76 12.54
C PHE A 265 -0.85 6.13 12.76
N LEU A 266 -0.71 5.37 13.85
CA LEU A 266 0.47 4.56 14.15
C LEU A 266 0.01 3.17 14.61
N ASP A 267 0.81 2.15 14.28
CA ASP A 267 0.64 0.83 14.89
C ASP A 267 1.16 0.84 16.34
N SER A 268 0.70 -0.11 17.16
CA SER A 268 1.01 -0.18 18.59
C SER A 268 2.42 -0.65 18.94
N HIS A 269 3.27 -0.82 17.93
CA HIS A 269 4.63 -1.34 18.04
C HIS A 269 5.59 -0.54 17.17
N CYS A 270 5.57 0.77 17.41
CA CYS A 270 6.37 1.75 16.72
C CYS A 270 7.28 2.54 17.66
N GLU A 271 8.33 3.14 17.12
CA GLU A 271 9.14 4.13 17.82
C GLU A 271 9.42 5.31 16.89
N CYS A 272 8.87 6.48 17.22
CA CYS A 272 9.07 7.69 16.44
C CYS A 272 10.52 8.20 16.62
N ALA A 273 11.19 8.62 15.55
CA ALA A 273 12.51 9.24 15.63
C ALA A 273 12.40 10.75 15.94
N GLU A 274 13.55 11.39 16.18
CA GLU A 274 13.63 12.85 16.38
C GLU A 274 13.14 13.60 15.13
N GLY A 275 12.27 14.60 15.31
CA GLY A 275 11.74 15.43 14.21
C GLY A 275 10.86 14.69 13.20
N TRP A 276 10.18 13.62 13.62
CA TRP A 276 9.35 12.80 12.75
C TRP A 276 8.03 13.49 12.33
N LEU A 277 7.48 14.39 13.15
CA LEU A 277 6.09 14.85 12.98
C LEU A 277 5.97 16.01 11.99
N GLU A 278 6.87 16.98 12.04
CA GLU A 278 6.84 18.19 11.20
C GLU A 278 6.90 17.87 9.70
N PRO A 279 7.76 16.95 9.21
CA PRO A 279 7.78 16.56 7.80
C PRO A 279 6.50 15.83 7.35
N LEU A 280 5.71 15.25 8.26
CA LEU A 280 4.41 14.67 7.92
C LEU A 280 3.33 15.74 7.77
N LEU A 281 3.38 16.77 8.62
CA LEU A 281 2.37 17.83 8.65
C LEU A 281 2.62 18.93 7.61
N ASP A 282 3.87 19.18 7.22
CA ASP A 282 4.22 20.25 6.27
C ASP A 282 3.52 20.09 4.89
N PRO A 283 3.49 18.90 4.26
CA PRO A 283 2.78 18.74 3.00
C PRO A 283 1.27 18.92 3.14
N ILE A 284 0.68 18.52 4.27
CA ILE A 284 -0.74 18.69 4.57
C ILE A 284 -1.07 20.17 4.75
N ALA A 285 -0.21 20.92 5.44
CA ALA A 285 -0.37 22.37 5.61
C ALA A 285 -0.33 23.13 4.28
N ARG A 286 0.47 22.65 3.31
CA ARG A 286 0.57 23.23 1.95
C ARG A 286 -0.56 22.77 1.02
N ASN A 287 -1.02 21.53 1.19
CA ASN A 287 -2.10 20.93 0.44
C ASN A 287 -2.95 20.04 1.36
N PRO A 288 -4.11 20.52 1.84
CA PRO A 288 -4.98 19.74 2.73
C PRO A 288 -5.47 18.41 2.14
N LYS A 289 -5.37 18.22 0.82
CA LYS A 289 -5.71 16.95 0.16
C LYS A 289 -4.56 15.94 0.08
N ALA A 290 -3.42 16.25 0.69
CA ALA A 290 -2.30 15.33 0.80
C ALA A 290 -2.50 14.35 1.99
N SER A 291 -2.11 13.11 1.78
CA SER A 291 -1.82 12.14 2.83
C SER A 291 -0.34 11.79 2.77
N VAL A 292 0.30 11.69 3.93
CA VAL A 292 1.76 11.61 4.04
C VAL A 292 2.17 10.42 4.89
N VAL A 293 3.07 9.58 4.38
CA VAL A 293 3.65 8.45 5.11
C VAL A 293 5.08 8.77 5.54
N PRO A 294 5.52 8.32 6.73
CA PRO A 294 6.93 8.38 7.11
C PRO A 294 7.73 7.32 6.33
N LEU A 295 9.06 7.41 6.40
CA LEU A 295 9.92 6.25 6.20
C LEU A 295 9.68 5.28 7.36
N ILE A 296 9.17 4.10 7.03
CA ILE A 296 8.89 3.04 7.98
C ILE A 296 10.18 2.24 8.18
N GLU A 297 10.84 2.49 9.30
CA GLU A 297 12.13 1.87 9.62
C GLU A 297 11.95 0.53 10.32
N ILE A 298 12.98 -0.30 10.29
CA ILE A 298 12.93 -1.63 10.87
C ILE A 298 13.35 -1.57 12.33
N ILE A 299 12.47 -2.03 13.21
CA ILE A 299 12.85 -2.48 14.55
C ILE A 299 12.94 -4.00 14.50
N ASP A 300 14.15 -4.52 14.68
CA ASP A 300 14.44 -5.95 14.57
C ASP A 300 13.65 -6.77 15.60
N ASP A 301 12.91 -7.78 15.15
CA ASP A 301 12.00 -8.57 16.00
C ASP A 301 12.73 -9.41 17.06
N GLY A 302 14.02 -9.70 16.86
CA GLY A 302 14.83 -10.48 17.77
C GLY A 302 15.67 -9.67 18.75
N THR A 303 16.21 -8.54 18.29
CA THR A 303 17.18 -7.73 19.04
C THR A 303 16.69 -6.34 19.40
N PHE A 304 15.58 -5.88 18.82
CA PHE A 304 15.05 -4.52 18.93
C PHE A 304 16.03 -3.42 18.47
N GLU A 305 17.00 -3.78 17.62
CA GLU A 305 17.85 -2.83 16.91
C GLU A 305 16.99 -1.96 15.98
N PHE A 306 17.20 -0.64 16.05
CA PHE A 306 16.57 0.32 15.15
C PHE A 306 17.47 0.50 13.92
N LYS A 307 16.98 0.12 12.74
CA LYS A 307 17.72 0.16 11.49
C LYS A 307 17.05 1.12 10.52
N ALA A 308 17.77 2.17 10.14
CA ALA A 308 17.24 3.23 9.28
C ALA A 308 17.67 3.06 7.82
N THR A 309 16.81 3.49 6.92
CA THR A 309 17.02 3.45 5.48
C THR A 309 17.71 4.74 5.03
N PRO A 310 18.85 4.66 4.31
CA PRO A 310 19.49 5.85 3.76
C PRO A 310 18.59 6.51 2.71
N ILE A 311 18.74 7.82 2.52
CA ILE A 311 17.87 8.60 1.64
C ILE A 311 17.99 8.21 0.16
N GLU A 312 19.11 7.60 -0.26
CA GLU A 312 19.31 6.96 -1.57
C GLU A 312 18.47 5.68 -1.75
N GLY A 313 18.17 5.00 -0.65
CA GLY A 313 17.53 3.69 -0.61
C GLY A 313 16.00 3.75 -0.51
N ILE A 314 15.40 4.94 -0.52
CA ILE A 314 13.95 5.11 -0.32
C ILE A 314 13.17 4.39 -1.42
N GLN A 315 12.20 3.60 -0.96
CA GLN A 315 11.24 2.88 -1.77
C GLN A 315 9.87 3.55 -1.70
N VAL A 316 9.07 3.35 -2.74
CA VAL A 316 7.66 3.77 -2.80
C VAL A 316 6.76 2.54 -2.78
N GLY A 317 5.51 2.71 -2.37
CA GLY A 317 4.53 1.64 -2.40
C GLY A 317 4.00 1.37 -3.80
N GLY A 318 3.89 0.09 -4.16
CA GLY A 318 3.14 -0.41 -5.30
C GLY A 318 2.16 -1.50 -4.89
N PHE A 319 1.71 -2.27 -5.86
CA PHE A 319 0.89 -3.46 -5.65
C PHE A 319 1.07 -4.43 -6.82
N ASP A 320 0.88 -5.72 -6.55
CA ASP A 320 0.68 -6.70 -7.61
C ASP A 320 -0.82 -6.88 -7.92
N TRP A 321 -1.15 -7.58 -8.98
CA TRP A 321 -2.54 -7.80 -9.37
C TRP A 321 -3.30 -8.82 -8.50
N ASN A 322 -2.66 -9.44 -7.49
CA ASN A 322 -3.36 -10.11 -6.39
C ASN A 322 -3.85 -9.09 -5.35
N LEU A 323 -3.63 -7.79 -5.60
CA LEU A 323 -3.92 -6.68 -4.71
C LEU A 323 -3.16 -6.78 -3.38
N ILE A 324 -1.92 -7.27 -3.47
CA ILE A 324 -1.00 -7.33 -2.35
C ILE A 324 0.00 -6.17 -2.48
N PHE A 325 0.21 -5.47 -1.37
CA PHE A 325 1.19 -4.38 -1.29
C PHE A 325 2.63 -4.88 -1.47
N ASN A 326 3.44 -4.06 -2.14
CA ASN A 326 4.88 -4.28 -2.27
C ASN A 326 5.68 -2.98 -2.35
N TRP A 327 6.97 -3.07 -2.02
CA TRP A 327 7.91 -1.97 -2.11
C TRP A 327 8.62 -1.96 -3.45
N HIS A 328 8.57 -0.84 -4.15
CA HIS A 328 9.29 -0.62 -5.40
C HIS A 328 10.37 0.45 -5.24
N THR A 329 11.44 0.33 -6.03
CA THR A 329 12.43 1.40 -6.15
C THR A 329 11.76 2.68 -6.65
N THR A 330 12.16 3.84 -6.11
CA THR A 330 11.64 5.13 -6.56
C THR A 330 11.85 5.31 -8.09
N PRO A 331 10.78 5.56 -8.88
CA PRO A 331 10.92 5.70 -10.32
C PRO A 331 11.81 6.87 -10.74
N GLN A 332 12.53 6.71 -11.86
CA GLN A 332 13.42 7.75 -12.39
C GLN A 332 12.67 9.05 -12.73
N ARG A 333 11.39 8.99 -13.15
CA ARG A 333 10.59 10.20 -13.39
C ARG A 333 10.43 11.01 -12.11
N GLU A 334 10.28 10.34 -10.97
CA GLU A 334 10.04 10.98 -9.70
C GLU A 334 11.34 11.53 -9.11
N MET A 335 12.45 10.80 -9.28
CA MET A 335 13.78 11.34 -8.97
C MET A 335 14.07 12.64 -9.74
N LYS A 336 13.68 12.72 -11.02
CA LYS A 336 13.85 13.93 -11.86
C LYS A 336 12.89 15.07 -11.52
N ARG A 337 11.70 14.77 -10.98
CA ARG A 337 10.70 15.78 -10.57
C ARG A 337 11.18 16.57 -9.35
N ARG A 338 11.85 15.89 -8.42
CA ARG A 338 12.31 16.45 -7.15
C ARG A 338 13.47 17.43 -7.38
N LYS A 339 13.48 18.52 -6.62
CA LYS A 339 14.57 19.52 -6.66
C LYS A 339 15.62 19.20 -5.61
N ASN A 340 15.18 18.80 -4.43
CA ASN A 340 16.03 18.41 -3.31
C ASN A 340 15.78 16.97 -2.91
N ARG A 341 16.78 16.36 -2.28
CA ARG A 341 16.71 14.99 -1.78
C ARG A 341 15.78 14.83 -0.58
N THR A 342 15.40 15.93 0.05
CA THR A 342 14.43 16.01 1.16
C THR A 342 13.00 16.26 0.70
N ASP A 343 12.77 16.61 -0.57
CA ASP A 343 11.43 16.89 -1.09
C ASP A 343 10.55 15.63 -0.98
N PRO A 344 9.27 15.74 -0.59
CA PRO A 344 8.34 14.61 -0.56
C PRO A 344 8.28 13.85 -1.88
N ILE A 345 8.19 12.52 -1.79
CA ILE A 345 8.16 11.59 -2.93
C ILE A 345 6.73 11.13 -3.16
N ARG A 346 6.23 11.22 -4.39
CA ARG A 346 4.90 10.67 -4.74
C ARG A 346 4.94 9.15 -4.72
N SER A 347 4.05 8.54 -3.94
CA SER A 347 3.93 7.09 -3.83
C SER A 347 2.60 6.60 -4.43
N PRO A 348 2.59 5.63 -5.36
CA PRO A 348 1.35 5.06 -5.88
C PRO A 348 0.43 4.49 -4.80
N THR A 349 1.01 3.76 -3.84
CA THR A 349 0.28 3.15 -2.72
C THR A 349 1.02 3.38 -1.39
N MET A 350 0.40 2.99 -0.27
CA MET A 350 1.00 2.98 1.06
C MET A 350 0.90 1.60 1.71
N ALA A 351 1.81 1.31 2.65
CA ALA A 351 1.68 0.15 3.54
C ALA A 351 0.43 0.26 4.42
N GLY A 352 0.05 1.49 4.81
CA GLY A 352 -1.21 1.80 5.50
C GLY A 352 -1.17 1.68 7.03
N GLY A 353 -0.10 1.15 7.63
CA GLY A 353 0.12 1.14 9.08
C GLY A 353 0.24 2.56 9.66
N LEU A 354 1.09 3.37 9.01
CA LEU A 354 1.53 4.66 9.50
C LEU A 354 1.30 5.75 8.43
N PHE A 355 0.48 6.76 8.74
CA PHE A 355 0.26 7.89 7.84
C PHE A 355 -0.37 9.09 8.57
N ALA A 356 -0.22 10.26 7.98
CA ALA A 356 -0.84 11.51 8.39
C ALA A 356 -1.82 12.00 7.32
N ILE A 357 -2.98 12.52 7.71
CA ILE A 357 -3.98 13.08 6.79
C ILE A 357 -4.75 14.22 7.45
N ASP A 358 -5.19 15.21 6.67
CA ASP A 358 -6.18 16.18 7.16
C ASP A 358 -7.49 15.48 7.52
N ARG A 359 -8.04 15.80 8.69
CA ARG A 359 -9.24 15.12 9.22
C ARG A 359 -10.45 15.36 8.35
N ASP A 360 -10.69 16.61 7.94
CA ASP A 360 -11.86 16.99 7.16
C ASP A 360 -11.75 16.41 5.73
N TRP A 361 -10.53 16.26 5.21
CA TRP A 361 -10.30 15.53 3.96
C TRP A 361 -10.55 14.02 4.10
N PHE A 362 -10.10 13.40 5.19
CA PHE A 362 -10.38 11.99 5.46
C PHE A 362 -11.89 11.71 5.55
N GLU A 363 -12.64 12.62 6.18
CA GLU A 363 -14.10 12.58 6.21
C GLU A 363 -14.74 12.71 4.83
N GLN A 364 -14.28 13.66 4.01
CA GLN A 364 -14.78 13.87 2.64
C GLN A 364 -14.55 12.65 1.74
N LEU A 365 -13.43 11.94 1.91
CA LEU A 365 -13.15 10.67 1.21
C LEU A 365 -14.06 9.51 1.69
N GLY A 366 -14.92 9.75 2.67
CA GLY A 366 -15.73 8.74 3.33
C GLY A 366 -14.93 7.79 4.21
N MET A 367 -13.76 8.24 4.68
CA MET A 367 -12.79 7.51 5.50
C MET A 367 -12.41 6.14 4.87
N TYR A 368 -12.15 5.11 5.67
CA TYR A 368 -12.15 3.73 5.20
C TYR A 368 -13.56 3.23 4.88
N ASP A 369 -13.65 2.21 4.03
CA ASP A 369 -14.90 1.48 3.81
C ASP A 369 -15.31 0.69 5.07
N PRO A 370 -16.41 1.05 5.76
CA PRO A 370 -16.83 0.36 6.98
C PRO A 370 -17.32 -1.08 6.72
N GLY A 371 -17.60 -1.43 5.46
CA GLY A 371 -17.95 -2.79 5.04
C GLY A 371 -16.74 -3.74 4.95
N MET A 372 -15.52 -3.22 5.07
CA MET A 372 -14.32 -4.05 5.22
C MET A 372 -14.21 -4.58 6.65
N ASP A 373 -13.78 -5.84 6.76
CA ASP A 373 -13.64 -6.53 8.05
C ASP A 373 -12.17 -6.68 8.42
N ILE A 374 -11.88 -6.61 9.73
CA ILE A 374 -10.57 -6.88 10.35
C ILE A 374 -9.39 -6.09 9.75
N TRP A 375 -8.83 -6.57 8.65
CA TRP A 375 -7.60 -6.08 8.03
C TRP A 375 -7.47 -6.62 6.59
N GLY A 376 -6.77 -5.87 5.74
CA GLY A 376 -6.37 -6.28 4.40
C GLY A 376 -7.09 -5.47 3.32
N GLY A 377 -6.32 -4.93 2.37
CA GLY A 377 -6.80 -4.15 1.23
C GLY A 377 -7.14 -2.69 1.53
N GLU A 378 -7.31 -2.29 2.80
CA GLU A 378 -7.70 -0.91 3.16
C GLU A 378 -6.65 0.12 2.76
N ASN A 379 -5.37 -0.27 2.81
CA ASN A 379 -4.24 0.57 2.45
C ASN A 379 -4.25 0.92 0.96
N LEU A 380 -4.55 -0.06 0.10
CA LEU A 380 -4.70 0.15 -1.34
C LEU A 380 -5.97 0.94 -1.64
N GLU A 381 -7.06 0.67 -0.92
CA GLU A 381 -8.34 1.36 -1.08
C GLU A 381 -8.21 2.86 -0.85
N LEU A 382 -7.58 3.25 0.26
CA LEU A 382 -7.33 4.65 0.56
C LEU A 382 -6.32 5.28 -0.41
N SER A 383 -5.31 4.53 -0.86
CA SER A 383 -4.36 5.01 -1.87
C SER A 383 -5.07 5.37 -3.17
N PHE A 384 -5.98 4.52 -3.64
CA PHE A 384 -6.76 4.74 -4.85
C PHE A 384 -7.73 5.92 -4.70
N LYS A 385 -8.41 6.04 -3.55
CA LYS A 385 -9.22 7.22 -3.21
C LYS A 385 -8.43 8.51 -3.32
N LEU A 386 -7.28 8.58 -2.63
CA LEU A 386 -6.45 9.79 -2.58
C LEU A 386 -6.10 10.27 -3.98
N TRP A 387 -5.58 9.38 -4.82
CA TRP A 387 -5.17 9.76 -6.17
C TRP A 387 -6.34 10.02 -7.12
N GLN A 388 -7.31 9.10 -7.19
CA GLN A 388 -8.40 9.22 -8.15
C GLN A 388 -9.33 10.40 -7.81
N CYS A 389 -9.48 10.77 -6.53
CA CYS A 389 -10.38 11.84 -6.10
C CYS A 389 -9.69 13.21 -5.92
N GLY A 390 -8.49 13.38 -6.49
CA GLY A 390 -7.81 14.68 -6.62
C GLY A 390 -6.96 15.11 -5.42
N GLY A 391 -6.58 14.16 -4.56
CA GLY A 391 -5.54 14.34 -3.54
C GLY A 391 -4.19 13.80 -3.99
N GLU A 392 -3.28 13.65 -3.02
CA GLU A 392 -1.93 13.12 -3.24
C GLU A 392 -1.54 12.16 -2.11
N LEU A 393 -0.71 11.18 -2.44
CA LEU A 393 -0.06 10.31 -1.47
C LEU A 393 1.46 10.51 -1.54
N LEU A 394 2.04 10.97 -0.43
CA LEU A 394 3.43 11.39 -0.35
C LEU A 394 4.18 10.58 0.69
N CYS A 395 5.42 10.22 0.41
CA CYS A 395 6.38 9.75 1.39
C CYS A 395 7.28 10.91 1.81
N ALA A 396 7.45 11.13 3.12
CA ALA A 396 8.28 12.20 3.68
C ALA A 396 9.69 11.66 4.03
N PRO A 397 10.73 11.95 3.24
CA PRO A 397 12.08 11.41 3.44
C PRO A 397 12.72 11.76 4.79
N CYS A 398 12.25 12.83 5.44
CA CYS A 398 12.80 13.32 6.70
C CYS A 398 12.05 12.83 7.93
N SER A 399 10.92 12.13 7.75
CA SER A 399 10.15 11.56 8.84
C SER A 399 10.48 10.07 8.96
N HIS A 400 11.05 9.65 10.09
CA HIS A 400 11.40 8.25 10.33
C HIS A 400 10.60 7.73 11.51
N VAL A 401 9.94 6.59 11.33
CA VAL A 401 9.23 5.88 12.40
C VAL A 401 9.57 4.40 12.30
N GLY A 402 10.20 3.87 13.35
CA GLY A 402 10.50 2.46 13.46
C GLY A 402 9.24 1.65 13.69
N HIS A 403 9.19 0.45 13.12
CA HIS A 403 8.09 -0.51 13.25
C HIS A 403 8.66 -1.92 13.47
N VAL A 404 8.08 -2.67 14.42
CA VAL A 404 8.47 -4.07 14.65
C VAL A 404 7.82 -4.97 13.60
N PHE A 405 8.56 -5.33 12.56
CA PHE A 405 8.08 -6.27 11.54
C PHE A 405 8.04 -7.69 12.08
N ARG A 406 6.88 -8.36 11.92
CA ARG A 406 6.66 -9.71 12.47
C ARG A 406 6.60 -10.72 11.34
N LYS A 407 7.24 -11.88 11.53
CA LYS A 407 7.21 -13.00 10.57
C LYS A 407 5.86 -13.72 10.51
N ARG A 408 5.01 -13.53 11.53
CA ARG A 408 3.67 -14.08 11.60
C ARG A 408 2.73 -13.13 12.33
N SER A 409 1.46 -13.13 11.93
CA SER A 409 0.42 -12.46 12.72
C SER A 409 0.17 -13.25 14.01
N PRO A 410 0.26 -12.63 15.20
CA PRO A 410 -0.06 -13.28 16.47
C PRO A 410 -1.57 -13.29 16.77
N TYR A 411 -2.38 -12.61 15.96
CA TYR A 411 -3.79 -12.41 16.25
C TYR A 411 -4.65 -13.59 15.80
N SER A 412 -5.74 -13.81 16.54
CA SER A 412 -6.76 -14.74 16.12
C SER A 412 -7.51 -14.17 14.91
N TRP A 413 -7.73 -15.02 13.93
CA TRP A 413 -8.55 -14.69 12.78
C TRP A 413 -9.93 -15.31 13.00
N PRO A 414 -11.01 -14.65 12.54
CA PRO A 414 -12.28 -15.34 12.38
C PRO A 414 -11.97 -16.62 11.62
N LYS A 415 -12.26 -17.76 12.25
CA LYS A 415 -12.21 -19.00 11.51
C LYS A 415 -13.18 -18.79 10.36
N ASN A 416 -12.79 -19.25 9.18
CA ASN A 416 -13.74 -19.58 8.14
C ASN A 416 -14.30 -18.45 7.24
N VAL A 417 -13.67 -17.30 7.25
CA VAL A 417 -13.99 -16.21 6.31
C VAL A 417 -12.69 -15.78 5.65
N ASN A 418 -12.66 -15.74 4.31
CA ASN A 418 -11.57 -15.09 3.60
C ASN A 418 -11.79 -13.56 3.64
N VAL A 419 -11.54 -12.99 4.82
CA VAL A 419 -11.75 -11.58 5.14
C VAL A 419 -11.01 -10.68 4.14
N VAL A 420 -9.76 -11.04 3.81
CA VAL A 420 -8.94 -10.29 2.87
C VAL A 420 -9.55 -10.30 1.46
N ARG A 421 -10.05 -11.46 0.99
CA ARG A 421 -10.73 -11.55 -0.31
C ARG A 421 -11.99 -10.69 -0.35
N LYS A 422 -12.82 -10.74 0.69
CA LYS A 422 -14.01 -9.87 0.78
C LYS A 422 -13.61 -8.40 0.62
N ASN A 423 -12.63 -7.93 1.39
CA ASN A 423 -12.17 -6.54 1.35
C ASN A 423 -11.61 -6.16 -0.03
N THR A 424 -10.76 -7.00 -0.60
CA THR A 424 -10.12 -6.74 -1.90
C THR A 424 -11.10 -6.80 -3.06
N VAL A 425 -12.14 -7.63 -3.02
CA VAL A 425 -13.27 -7.59 -3.98
C VAL A 425 -14.05 -6.28 -3.85
N ARG A 426 -14.37 -5.81 -2.64
CA ARG A 426 -15.04 -4.50 -2.44
C ARG A 426 -14.22 -3.36 -3.03
N LEU A 427 -12.91 -3.35 -2.76
CA LEU A 427 -11.98 -2.39 -3.36
C LEU A 427 -12.00 -2.49 -4.89
N ALA A 428 -11.93 -3.70 -5.44
CA ALA A 428 -11.83 -3.93 -6.87
C ALA A 428 -13.07 -3.44 -7.62
N GLU A 429 -14.26 -3.75 -7.08
CA GLU A 429 -15.54 -3.33 -7.64
C GLU A 429 -15.70 -1.81 -7.66
N VAL A 430 -15.18 -1.10 -6.64
CA VAL A 430 -15.33 0.35 -6.54
C VAL A 430 -14.26 1.11 -7.31
N TRP A 431 -13.01 0.63 -7.34
CA TRP A 431 -11.85 1.47 -7.70
C TRP A 431 -11.03 1.03 -8.91
N LEU A 432 -11.21 -0.21 -9.44
CA LEU A 432 -10.36 -0.75 -10.50
C LEU A 432 -10.97 -0.73 -11.91
N ASP A 433 -12.23 -0.33 -12.05
CA ASP A 433 -12.94 -0.29 -13.34
C ASP A 433 -12.80 -1.61 -14.13
N GLU A 434 -12.43 -1.57 -15.41
CA GLU A 434 -12.19 -2.76 -16.23
C GLU A 434 -10.95 -3.58 -15.79
N TYR A 435 -10.04 -3.01 -15.00
CA TYR A 435 -8.83 -3.68 -14.56
C TYR A 435 -9.07 -4.69 -13.43
N LYS A 436 -10.26 -4.69 -12.81
CA LYS A 436 -10.65 -5.69 -11.80
C LYS A 436 -10.60 -7.12 -12.33
N HIS A 437 -10.73 -7.32 -13.64
CA HIS A 437 -10.62 -8.64 -14.28
C HIS A 437 -9.27 -9.31 -14.01
N TYR A 438 -8.16 -8.56 -13.94
CA TYR A 438 -6.85 -9.14 -13.62
C TYR A 438 -6.80 -9.70 -12.20
N TYR A 439 -7.48 -9.05 -11.25
CA TYR A 439 -7.63 -9.59 -9.90
C TYR A 439 -8.57 -10.80 -9.90
N TYR A 440 -9.68 -10.74 -10.65
CA TYR A 440 -10.65 -11.83 -10.70
C TYR A 440 -10.06 -13.13 -11.24
N GLU A 441 -9.20 -13.05 -12.26
CA GLU A 441 -8.47 -14.21 -12.78
C GLU A 441 -7.68 -14.94 -11.68
N ARG A 442 -7.04 -14.20 -10.77
CA ARG A 442 -6.21 -14.76 -9.69
C ARG A 442 -7.01 -15.47 -8.61
N ILE A 443 -8.21 -14.99 -8.34
CA ILE A 443 -9.15 -15.64 -7.42
C ILE A 443 -10.08 -16.62 -8.14
N ASN A 444 -9.78 -17.02 -9.38
CA ASN A 444 -10.61 -17.89 -10.20
C ASN A 444 -12.07 -17.42 -10.32
N TYR A 445 -12.27 -16.10 -10.37
CA TYR A 445 -13.57 -15.43 -10.41
C TYR A 445 -14.49 -15.75 -9.21
N GLN A 446 -13.93 -16.23 -8.10
CA GLN A 446 -14.67 -16.54 -6.88
C GLN A 446 -14.88 -15.28 -6.02
N LEU A 447 -15.78 -14.40 -6.46
CA LEU A 447 -16.02 -13.10 -5.79
C LEU A 447 -16.59 -13.24 -4.37
N GLY A 448 -17.41 -14.27 -4.13
CA GLY A 448 -18.12 -14.45 -2.86
C GLY A 448 -19.16 -13.35 -2.58
N ASP A 449 -19.70 -13.35 -1.36
CA ASP A 449 -20.52 -12.23 -0.87
C ASP A 449 -19.62 -11.14 -0.29
N TYR A 450 -19.57 -10.02 -0.99
CA TYR A 450 -18.81 -8.85 -0.58
C TYR A 450 -19.67 -7.73 0.01
N GLY A 451 -20.99 -7.93 0.15
CA GLY A 451 -21.94 -6.98 0.70
C GLY A 451 -22.20 -5.73 -0.16
N ASP A 452 -23.03 -4.82 0.35
CA ASP A 452 -23.40 -3.58 -0.37
C ASP A 452 -22.23 -2.58 -0.45
N ILE A 453 -22.02 -2.01 -1.64
CA ILE A 453 -21.00 -1.01 -1.95
C ILE A 453 -21.61 0.31 -2.46
N SER A 454 -22.94 0.47 -2.44
CA SER A 454 -23.66 1.61 -3.00
C SER A 454 -23.15 2.96 -2.46
N ASP A 455 -22.92 3.05 -1.15
CA ASP A 455 -22.37 4.25 -0.52
C ASP A 455 -20.96 4.60 -1.03
N ARG A 456 -20.13 3.58 -1.31
CA ARG A 456 -18.76 3.78 -1.80
C ARG A 456 -18.75 4.28 -3.24
N LEU A 457 -19.60 3.68 -4.09
CA LEU A 457 -19.82 4.13 -5.47
C LEU A 457 -20.32 5.58 -5.52
N LYS A 458 -21.26 5.93 -4.63
CA LYS A 458 -21.80 7.30 -4.53
C LYS A 458 -20.73 8.32 -4.12
N ILE A 459 -19.81 7.98 -3.22
CA ILE A 459 -18.68 8.85 -2.88
C ILE A 459 -17.79 9.07 -4.10
N ARG A 460 -17.47 8.00 -4.84
CA ARG A 460 -16.65 8.08 -6.06
C ARG A 460 -17.28 8.99 -7.12
N GLU A 461 -18.60 8.89 -7.30
CA GLU A 461 -19.37 9.73 -8.22
C GLU A 461 -19.39 11.20 -7.75
N ASN A 462 -19.75 11.44 -6.49
CA ASN A 462 -19.89 12.79 -5.92
C ASN A 462 -18.58 13.59 -5.95
N LEU A 463 -17.45 12.93 -5.69
CA LEU A 463 -16.12 13.54 -5.73
C LEU A 463 -15.56 13.64 -7.16
N GLN A 464 -16.31 13.15 -8.16
CA GLN A 464 -15.90 13.13 -9.58
C GLN A 464 -14.53 12.50 -9.77
N CYS A 465 -14.30 11.37 -9.09
CA CYS A 465 -13.00 10.71 -9.10
C CYS A 465 -12.66 10.22 -10.52
N LYS A 466 -11.38 10.31 -10.87
CA LYS A 466 -10.82 9.84 -12.14
C LYS A 466 -10.93 8.32 -12.27
N PRO A 467 -10.97 7.77 -13.49
CA PRO A 467 -10.96 6.33 -13.71
C PRO A 467 -9.60 5.70 -13.34
N PHE A 468 -9.57 4.40 -13.09
CA PHE A 468 -8.35 3.67 -12.74
C PHE A 468 -7.30 3.71 -13.86
N LYS A 469 -7.74 3.75 -15.12
CA LYS A 469 -6.84 4.00 -16.25
C LYS A 469 -6.04 5.29 -16.07
N TRP A 470 -6.68 6.37 -15.61
CA TRP A 470 -5.98 7.63 -15.34
C TRP A 470 -4.94 7.46 -14.23
N PHE A 471 -5.24 6.69 -13.18
CA PHE A 471 -4.27 6.37 -12.13
C PHE A 471 -3.04 5.65 -12.71
N LEU A 472 -3.23 4.63 -13.53
CA LEU A 472 -2.11 3.93 -14.19
C LEU A 472 -1.33 4.87 -15.12
N ASP A 473 -2.00 5.67 -15.95
CA ASP A 473 -1.31 6.52 -16.91
C ASP A 473 -0.54 7.69 -16.26
N ASN A 474 -1.00 8.21 -15.11
CA ASN A 474 -0.49 9.45 -14.52
C ASN A 474 0.27 9.26 -13.21
N ILE A 475 -0.17 8.29 -12.40
CA ILE A 475 0.36 8.07 -11.05
C ILE A 475 1.28 6.88 -11.00
N TYR A 476 0.94 5.77 -11.68
CA TYR A 476 1.76 4.56 -11.68
C TYR A 476 1.98 3.95 -13.08
N PRO A 477 2.58 4.69 -14.02
CA PRO A 477 2.85 4.20 -15.39
C PRO A 477 3.89 3.08 -15.42
N GLU A 478 4.65 2.90 -14.33
CA GLU A 478 5.59 1.80 -14.17
C GLU A 478 4.89 0.46 -13.85
N GLN A 479 3.61 0.49 -13.44
CA GLN A 479 2.84 -0.73 -13.17
C GLN A 479 2.64 -1.53 -14.45
N PHE A 480 3.12 -2.76 -14.44
CA PHE A 480 2.93 -3.65 -15.57
C PHE A 480 1.49 -4.15 -15.64
N VAL A 481 0.80 -3.84 -16.73
CA VAL A 481 -0.57 -4.32 -17.01
C VAL A 481 -0.48 -5.56 -17.92
N PRO A 482 -0.91 -6.77 -17.47
CA PRO A 482 -0.76 -8.00 -18.24
C PRO A 482 -1.35 -7.95 -19.65
N GLY A 483 -2.48 -7.25 -19.83
CA GLY A 483 -3.13 -7.09 -21.13
C GLY A 483 -2.33 -6.26 -22.15
N GLU A 484 -1.32 -5.52 -21.71
CA GLU A 484 -0.45 -4.72 -22.58
C GLU A 484 0.83 -5.45 -23.03
N SER A 485 0.99 -6.72 -22.64
CA SER A 485 2.11 -7.55 -23.06
C SER A 485 2.12 -7.79 -24.57
N LEU A 486 3.30 -7.68 -25.19
CA LEU A 486 3.47 -7.89 -26.64
C LEU A 486 3.40 -9.38 -27.02
N TYR A 487 3.86 -10.25 -26.12
CA TYR A 487 3.81 -11.71 -26.24
C TYR A 487 3.41 -12.32 -24.89
N TYR A 488 2.77 -13.49 -24.92
CA TYR A 488 2.27 -14.13 -23.71
C TYR A 488 2.19 -15.66 -23.83
N GLY A 489 2.09 -16.33 -22.67
CA GLY A 489 1.96 -17.78 -22.59
C GLY A 489 3.31 -18.49 -22.55
N GLU A 490 3.31 -19.74 -22.98
CA GLU A 490 4.50 -20.60 -22.98
C GLU A 490 5.53 -20.17 -24.02
N ILE A 491 6.80 -20.27 -23.65
CA ILE A 491 7.94 -20.09 -24.55
C ILE A 491 8.43 -21.48 -24.95
N ARG A 492 8.06 -21.91 -26.16
CA ARG A 492 8.25 -23.29 -26.65
C ARG A 492 9.53 -23.40 -27.49
N SER A 493 10.36 -24.40 -27.22
CA SER A 493 11.54 -24.68 -28.04
C SER A 493 11.15 -25.14 -29.45
N GLN A 494 11.83 -24.63 -30.47
CA GLN A 494 11.71 -25.15 -31.84
C GLN A 494 12.73 -26.28 -32.12
N GLY A 495 13.82 -26.37 -31.35
CA GLY A 495 14.84 -27.43 -31.47
C GLY A 495 14.43 -28.76 -30.85
N LYS A 496 13.51 -28.74 -29.87
CA LYS A 496 12.95 -29.95 -29.29
C LYS A 496 11.44 -29.79 -29.06
N ILE A 497 10.66 -30.66 -29.72
CA ILE A 497 9.21 -30.69 -29.52
C ILE A 497 8.85 -30.99 -28.07
N ASN A 498 7.79 -30.34 -27.59
CA ASN A 498 7.25 -30.49 -26.24
C ASN A 498 8.19 -30.08 -25.11
N VAL A 499 9.13 -29.15 -25.35
CA VAL A 499 9.96 -28.54 -24.31
C VAL A 499 9.69 -27.03 -24.25
N CYS A 500 9.45 -26.53 -23.05
CA CYS A 500 9.13 -25.14 -22.71
C CYS A 500 10.15 -24.58 -21.72
N ILE A 501 10.32 -23.26 -21.71
CA ILE A 501 10.99 -22.58 -20.60
C ILE A 501 10.11 -22.69 -19.35
N ASP A 502 10.70 -23.03 -18.22
CA ASP A 502 10.04 -23.21 -16.93
C ASP A 502 10.84 -22.53 -15.81
N SER A 503 10.17 -21.79 -14.93
CA SER A 503 10.83 -20.98 -13.89
C SER A 503 11.14 -21.71 -12.58
N GLN A 504 10.85 -23.01 -12.42
CA GLN A 504 11.03 -23.82 -11.20
C GLN A 504 10.56 -23.16 -9.87
N GLU A 505 9.51 -23.68 -9.25
CA GLU A 505 9.03 -23.21 -7.94
C GLU A 505 9.74 -23.92 -6.77
N VAL A 506 11.02 -23.63 -6.51
CA VAL A 506 11.75 -24.22 -5.36
C VAL A 506 12.36 -23.13 -4.47
N GLU A 507 12.13 -23.25 -3.16
CA GLU A 507 12.40 -22.25 -2.12
C GLU A 507 13.89 -22.01 -1.79
N ASP A 508 14.82 -22.84 -2.26
CA ASP A 508 16.23 -22.70 -1.89
C ASP A 508 17.16 -23.18 -3.02
N ARG A 509 17.74 -22.22 -3.76
CA ARG A 509 18.88 -22.39 -4.72
C ARG A 509 18.60 -23.40 -5.84
N ASP A 510 18.07 -23.05 -7.00
CA ASP A 510 18.51 -22.04 -7.95
C ASP A 510 17.27 -21.52 -8.69
N ARG A 511 16.99 -20.21 -8.62
CA ARG A 511 15.89 -19.54 -9.34
C ARG A 511 16.07 -19.53 -10.86
N ALA A 512 16.87 -20.46 -11.39
CA ALA A 512 17.23 -20.49 -12.78
C ALA A 512 16.18 -21.20 -13.61
N ILE A 513 15.94 -20.66 -14.81
CA ILE A 513 15.04 -21.29 -15.77
C ILE A 513 15.63 -22.59 -16.33
N ILE A 514 14.75 -23.53 -16.64
CA ILE A 514 15.10 -24.80 -17.27
C ILE A 514 14.19 -25.09 -18.47
N GLY A 515 14.61 -26.04 -19.29
CA GLY A 515 13.75 -26.77 -20.21
C GLY A 515 12.94 -27.82 -19.44
N TYR A 516 11.62 -27.78 -19.60
CA TYR A 516 10.70 -28.76 -19.00
C TYR A 516 9.61 -29.15 -20.00
N PRO A 517 9.00 -30.34 -19.89
CA PRO A 517 7.85 -30.69 -20.72
C PRO A 517 6.75 -29.62 -20.70
N CYS A 518 6.30 -29.20 -21.88
CA CYS A 518 5.20 -28.24 -21.98
C CYS A 518 3.92 -28.86 -21.42
N HIS A 519 3.27 -28.22 -20.44
CA HIS A 519 2.10 -28.79 -19.78
C HIS A 519 0.79 -28.05 -20.03
N GLY A 520 0.80 -26.83 -20.58
CA GLY A 520 -0.41 -26.09 -20.94
C GLY A 520 -1.22 -25.56 -19.75
N GLN A 521 -0.66 -25.63 -18.53
CA GLN A 521 -1.36 -25.27 -17.28
C GLN A 521 -1.09 -23.83 -16.85
N GLY A 522 -0.28 -23.08 -17.60
CA GLY A 522 0.17 -21.75 -17.20
C GLY A 522 1.19 -21.82 -16.07
N GLY A 523 0.95 -21.10 -14.97
CA GLY A 523 1.79 -21.17 -13.76
C GLY A 523 3.26 -20.79 -14.02
N ASN A 524 4.18 -21.70 -13.71
CA ASN A 524 5.63 -21.59 -13.90
C ASN A 524 6.09 -21.60 -15.37
N GLN A 525 5.20 -21.92 -16.32
CA GLN A 525 5.46 -21.84 -17.76
C GLN A 525 4.75 -20.66 -18.45
N TYR A 526 4.08 -19.78 -17.71
CA TYR A 526 3.39 -18.63 -18.29
C TYR A 526 4.24 -17.36 -18.20
N PHE A 527 4.73 -16.88 -19.34
CA PHE A 527 5.53 -15.67 -19.43
C PHE A 527 4.82 -14.56 -20.19
N LEU A 528 5.21 -13.31 -19.91
CA LEU A 528 4.69 -12.10 -20.53
C LEU A 528 5.86 -11.23 -21.02
N TYR A 529 5.78 -10.69 -22.23
CA TYR A 529 6.77 -9.76 -22.74
C TYR A 529 6.31 -8.31 -22.57
N SER A 530 7.03 -7.53 -21.78
CA SER A 530 6.65 -6.13 -21.49
C SER A 530 7.11 -5.18 -22.60
N LYS A 531 6.46 -4.00 -22.68
CA LYS A 531 6.90 -2.90 -23.56
C LYS A 531 8.27 -2.33 -23.18
N ASN A 532 8.75 -2.63 -21.98
CA ASN A 532 10.07 -2.25 -21.47
C ASN A 532 11.13 -3.34 -21.70
N TYR A 533 10.87 -4.28 -22.61
CA TYR A 533 11.82 -5.33 -22.99
C TYR A 533 12.12 -6.35 -21.87
N GLU A 534 11.17 -6.62 -20.98
CA GLU A 534 11.32 -7.61 -19.91
C GLU A 534 10.56 -8.90 -20.25
N VAL A 535 11.15 -10.07 -19.96
CA VAL A 535 10.45 -11.36 -19.95
C VAL A 535 9.98 -11.62 -18.52
N ARG A 536 8.68 -11.51 -18.29
CA ARG A 536 8.06 -11.45 -16.96
C ARG A 536 7.28 -12.71 -16.63
N ARG A 537 7.30 -13.08 -15.35
CA ARG A 537 6.33 -13.90 -14.65
C ARG A 537 5.82 -13.08 -13.47
N GLU A 538 4.73 -12.35 -13.70
CA GLU A 538 4.20 -11.35 -12.77
C GLU A 538 5.25 -10.27 -12.39
N GLU A 539 5.61 -10.19 -11.11
CA GLU A 539 6.60 -9.28 -10.53
C GLU A 539 8.04 -9.81 -10.62
N LYS A 540 8.24 -11.02 -11.14
CA LYS A 540 9.58 -11.57 -11.40
C LYS A 540 9.92 -11.49 -12.89
N CYS A 541 11.16 -11.13 -13.18
CA CYS A 541 11.72 -10.97 -14.50
C CYS A 541 12.90 -11.92 -14.67
N LEU A 542 13.10 -12.40 -15.90
CA LEU A 542 14.34 -13.08 -16.25
C LEU A 542 15.50 -12.09 -16.17
N ASP A 543 16.56 -12.51 -15.50
CA ASP A 543 17.73 -11.71 -15.17
C ASP A 543 18.99 -12.49 -15.51
N TYR A 544 19.88 -11.88 -16.29
CA TYR A 544 21.19 -12.44 -16.61
C TYR A 544 22.31 -11.54 -16.08
N PRO A 545 22.94 -11.91 -14.95
CA PRO A 545 23.99 -11.13 -14.31
C PRO A 545 25.36 -11.21 -15.03
N GLY A 546 25.43 -11.86 -16.20
CA GLY A 546 26.69 -12.22 -16.87
C GLY A 546 27.21 -13.60 -16.45
N GLY A 547 28.36 -14.01 -16.98
CA GLY A 547 29.00 -15.31 -16.69
C GLY A 547 29.66 -15.93 -17.91
N HIS A 548 30.15 -17.17 -17.78
CA HIS A 548 30.70 -17.89 -18.92
C HIS A 548 29.56 -18.37 -19.85
N LEU A 549 29.79 -18.30 -21.15
CA LEU A 549 28.84 -18.87 -22.12
C LEU A 549 28.74 -20.39 -21.93
N ARG A 550 27.56 -20.94 -22.23
CA ARG A 550 27.23 -22.36 -22.09
C ARG A 550 27.24 -22.89 -20.65
N GLU A 551 27.41 -22.01 -19.67
CA GLU A 551 27.21 -22.33 -18.27
C GLU A 551 25.69 -22.35 -17.98
N PRO A 552 25.14 -23.46 -17.44
CA PRO A 552 23.73 -23.54 -17.07
C PRO A 552 23.44 -22.68 -15.84
N ASN A 553 22.16 -22.53 -15.51
CA ASN A 553 21.67 -21.88 -14.29
C ASN A 553 22.05 -20.39 -14.11
N ARG A 554 22.47 -19.72 -15.19
CA ARG A 554 22.85 -18.29 -15.15
C ARG A 554 21.69 -17.33 -15.33
N ILE A 555 20.61 -17.76 -15.98
CA ILE A 555 19.42 -16.93 -16.20
C ILE A 555 18.45 -17.19 -15.05
N VAL A 556 18.28 -16.22 -14.17
CA VAL A 556 17.55 -16.38 -12.91
C VAL A 556 16.30 -15.50 -12.87
N SER A 557 15.32 -15.90 -12.07
CA SER A 557 14.11 -15.15 -11.81
C SER A 557 14.32 -14.18 -10.65
N MET A 558 14.35 -12.88 -10.95
CA MET A 558 14.58 -11.79 -9.98
C MET A 558 13.44 -10.80 -9.99
N THR A 559 13.30 -9.98 -8.94
CA THR A 559 12.27 -8.93 -8.92
C THR A 559 12.47 -7.97 -10.09
N CYS A 560 11.39 -7.70 -10.83
CA CYS A 560 11.38 -6.78 -11.96
C CYS A 560 11.74 -5.38 -11.48
N HIS A 561 12.79 -4.77 -12.03
CA HIS A 561 13.20 -3.42 -11.64
C HIS A 561 12.98 -2.36 -12.72
N SER A 562 12.63 -2.75 -13.96
CA SER A 562 12.35 -1.83 -15.07
C SER A 562 13.47 -0.81 -15.36
N MET A 563 14.71 -1.15 -14.96
CA MET A 563 15.93 -0.36 -15.24
C MET A 563 16.72 -0.92 -16.43
N GLN A 564 16.14 -1.84 -17.20
CA GLN A 564 16.79 -2.51 -18.33
C GLN A 564 18.05 -3.28 -17.88
N GLY A 565 19.18 -3.18 -18.62
CA GLY A 565 20.43 -3.83 -18.25
C GLY A 565 20.34 -5.35 -18.28
N ASN A 566 20.58 -5.99 -17.13
CA ASN A 566 20.54 -7.44 -16.93
C ASN A 566 19.13 -8.06 -17.07
N GLN A 567 18.07 -7.25 -17.09
CA GLN A 567 16.68 -7.69 -17.34
C GLN A 567 16.16 -7.25 -18.72
N MET A 568 17.04 -6.80 -19.62
CA MET A 568 16.66 -6.32 -20.95
C MET A 568 16.84 -7.42 -22.01
N TRP A 569 15.73 -7.80 -22.64
CA TRP A 569 15.62 -8.89 -23.60
C TRP A 569 14.90 -8.43 -24.86
N PHE A 570 15.42 -8.81 -26.03
CA PHE A 570 14.83 -8.59 -27.34
C PHE A 570 14.31 -9.92 -27.88
N TYR A 571 13.05 -9.94 -28.33
CA TYR A 571 12.49 -11.11 -29.02
C TYR A 571 12.31 -10.79 -30.51
N GLU A 572 13.25 -11.28 -31.32
CA GLU A 572 13.37 -10.99 -32.76
C GLU A 572 13.77 -12.28 -33.49
N ASP A 573 13.20 -12.54 -34.67
CA ASP A 573 13.48 -13.74 -35.48
C ASP A 573 13.37 -15.06 -34.69
N ASP A 574 12.37 -15.16 -33.81
CA ASP A 574 12.15 -16.25 -32.87
C ASP A 574 13.32 -16.50 -31.88
N MET A 575 14.25 -15.57 -31.71
CA MET A 575 15.34 -15.67 -30.74
C MET A 575 15.11 -14.71 -29.57
N ILE A 576 15.44 -15.16 -28.37
CA ILE A 576 15.43 -14.30 -27.17
C ILE A 576 16.88 -13.86 -26.91
N ARG A 577 17.18 -12.62 -27.28
CA ARG A 577 18.52 -12.01 -27.21
C ARG A 577 18.61 -11.06 -26.02
N HIS A 578 19.60 -11.24 -25.17
CA HIS A 578 19.90 -10.32 -24.08
C HIS A 578 20.61 -9.05 -24.59
N ALA A 579 20.52 -7.95 -23.85
CA ALA A 579 21.24 -6.70 -24.17
C ALA A 579 22.76 -6.84 -24.28
N SER A 580 23.36 -7.89 -23.69
CA SER A 580 24.78 -8.23 -23.87
C SER A 580 25.13 -8.76 -25.27
N GLY A 581 24.14 -9.05 -26.11
CA GLY A 581 24.33 -9.60 -27.46
C GLY A 581 24.32 -11.14 -27.53
N TYR A 582 24.06 -11.83 -26.42
CA TYR A 582 23.96 -13.30 -26.37
C TYR A 582 22.51 -13.77 -26.41
N CYS A 583 22.27 -14.99 -26.87
CA CYS A 583 20.95 -15.58 -27.00
C CYS A 583 20.73 -16.73 -26.02
N ILE A 584 19.48 -16.91 -25.60
CA ILE A 584 19.05 -18.06 -24.78
C ILE A 584 19.08 -19.33 -25.65
N GLU A 585 19.80 -20.35 -25.19
CA GLU A 585 19.94 -21.65 -25.87
C GLU A 585 19.53 -22.81 -24.96
N LEU A 586 18.69 -23.70 -25.47
CA LEU A 586 18.39 -24.99 -24.85
C LEU A 586 19.50 -26.01 -25.13
N SER A 587 19.98 -26.71 -24.11
CA SER A 587 20.96 -27.78 -24.28
C SER A 587 20.42 -28.90 -25.18
N ALA A 588 21.08 -29.11 -26.32
CA ALA A 588 20.78 -30.22 -27.23
C ALA A 588 21.13 -31.60 -26.66
N ILE A 589 21.86 -31.65 -25.54
CA ILE A 589 22.32 -32.91 -24.92
C ILE A 589 21.26 -33.46 -23.97
N ASN A 590 20.74 -32.63 -23.05
CA ASN A 590 19.84 -33.08 -21.99
C ASN A 590 18.43 -32.47 -22.07
N TYR A 591 18.20 -31.47 -22.93
CA TYR A 591 16.93 -30.75 -23.09
C TYR A 591 16.35 -30.16 -21.80
N LYS A 592 17.21 -29.98 -20.79
CA LYS A 592 16.86 -29.44 -19.48
C LYS A 592 17.64 -28.17 -19.19
N ASP A 593 18.93 -28.16 -19.47
CA ASP A 593 19.75 -26.98 -19.18
C ASP A 593 19.46 -25.88 -20.19
N ILE A 594 19.31 -24.65 -19.69
CA ILE A 594 19.25 -23.43 -20.50
C ILE A 594 20.47 -22.59 -20.16
N CYS A 595 21.12 -22.05 -21.20
CA CYS A 595 22.32 -21.24 -21.06
C CYS A 595 22.31 -20.04 -22.01
N MET A 596 23.27 -19.13 -21.82
CA MET A 596 23.56 -18.06 -22.78
C MET A 596 24.65 -18.51 -23.74
N ASN A 597 24.47 -18.24 -25.04
CA ASN A 597 25.45 -18.56 -26.08
C ASN A 597 25.51 -17.46 -27.16
N THR A 598 26.51 -17.51 -28.04
CA THR A 598 26.56 -16.62 -29.21
C THR A 598 25.32 -16.85 -30.07
N CYS A 599 24.65 -15.77 -30.47
CA CYS A 599 23.45 -15.86 -31.29
C CYS A 599 23.75 -16.51 -32.65
N ASP A 600 23.05 -17.59 -32.97
CA ASP A 600 23.13 -18.33 -34.23
C ASP A 600 21.71 -18.52 -34.79
N PRO A 601 21.33 -17.77 -35.85
CA PRO A 601 20.02 -17.87 -36.47
C PRO A 601 19.69 -19.24 -37.07
N LEU A 602 20.70 -20.08 -37.33
CA LEU A 602 20.53 -21.42 -37.89
C LEU A 602 20.37 -22.49 -36.80
N ASN A 603 20.68 -22.18 -35.54
CA ASN A 603 20.58 -23.12 -34.44
C ASN A 603 19.12 -23.22 -33.95
N PRO A 604 18.41 -24.35 -34.17
CA PRO A 604 17.02 -24.48 -33.77
C PRO A 604 16.84 -24.50 -32.24
N PHE A 605 17.90 -24.79 -31.47
CA PHE A 605 17.88 -24.74 -30.00
C PHE A 605 17.94 -23.32 -29.41
N GLN A 606 18.22 -22.31 -30.26
CA GLN A 606 18.07 -20.89 -29.91
C GLN A 606 16.75 -20.28 -30.42
N LYS A 607 15.92 -21.09 -31.09
CA LYS A 607 14.64 -20.67 -31.64
C LYS A 607 13.51 -21.05 -30.68
N TRP A 608 12.68 -20.06 -30.38
CA TRP A 608 11.61 -20.10 -29.41
C TRP A 608 10.33 -19.60 -30.05
N SER A 609 9.28 -20.43 -30.05
CA SER A 609 7.94 -20.03 -30.44
C SER A 609 7.22 -19.42 -29.24
N TRP A 610 6.75 -18.18 -29.40
CA TRP A 610 6.01 -17.47 -28.36
C TRP A 610 4.80 -16.76 -28.97
N LYS A 611 3.65 -16.83 -28.28
CA LYS A 611 2.40 -16.32 -28.84
C LYS A 611 2.38 -14.79 -28.81
N LYS A 612 2.34 -14.17 -29.99
CA LYS A 612 2.17 -12.73 -30.14
C LYS A 612 0.76 -12.33 -29.69
N ARG A 613 0.65 -11.27 -28.88
CA ARG A 613 -0.62 -10.62 -28.60
C ARG A 613 -1.00 -9.78 -29.82
N LEU A 614 -2.11 -10.13 -30.46
CA LEU A 614 -2.68 -9.29 -31.51
C LEU A 614 -3.29 -8.05 -30.86
N ASP A 615 -3.06 -6.88 -31.44
CA ASP A 615 -3.65 -5.63 -30.94
C ASP A 615 -5.16 -5.80 -30.79
N LYS A 616 -5.67 -5.58 -29.58
CA LYS A 616 -7.12 -5.49 -29.34
C LYS A 616 -7.64 -4.21 -30.00
N THR A 617 -7.84 -4.22 -31.31
CA THR A 617 -8.84 -3.32 -31.91
C THR A 617 -10.20 -3.80 -31.40
N THR A 618 -10.85 -2.96 -30.60
CA THR A 618 -12.26 -3.01 -30.15
C THR A 618 -12.64 -4.01 -29.03
N ASN A 619 -13.00 -3.43 -27.88
CA ASN A 619 -14.10 -3.79 -26.99
C ASN A 619 -14.52 -5.26 -26.91
N ASN A 620 -13.64 -6.12 -26.40
CA ASN A 620 -14.07 -7.28 -25.62
C ASN A 620 -12.91 -7.65 -24.69
N PHE A 621 -13.12 -7.38 -23.40
CA PHE A 621 -12.21 -7.79 -22.34
C PHE A 621 -12.41 -9.26 -22.04
#